data_AF-A0A317UCY9-F1
#
_entry.id   AF-A0A317UCY9-F1
#
_cell.length_a   1.000
_cell.length_b   1.000
_cell.length_c   1.000
_cell.angle_alpha   90.00
_cell.angle_beta   90.00
_cell.angle_gamma   90.00
#
_symmetry.space_group_name_H-M   'P 1'
#
loop_
_entity.id
_entity.type
_entity.pdbx_description
1 polymer ?
#
loop_
_entity_poly.entity_id
_entity_poly.type
_entity_poly.pdbx_seq_one_letter_code
_entity_poly.pdbx_strand_id
1 'polypeptide(L)'
;MNENNIETIDMTEMQKGRNNNNEKDNGGLNLSFFDDMENTFNTYRKFCQETRDMVKDAAKNAIAKAGLGHITFSVHNADAFKDSIVNNKLRLRGVTLSGRDETYTYILAIVSRYEDEAEDIFDLDDEDDYDDLDIDEDLDEMSDEIEYPDNVQITLFKYDSVDEVALTSSKYFQYDFEFSKWIPVNVEDISGITAKQESILTGNDKELSRVLSVCIDGLGPMTNKQFENLLAGNKPIIDLYKRTSRFTDIELYDPDTIILIPSMQYEGLSVSYEDGTYRLNSVFLGEVIETVAKIKNIDDIENVLIEMVDKQFYADTIVVTPLSSKAFYVIRSDGASEFFYPADRKKPAPTDEERRIMNEYTKYVNEFYAREVAGGEEEN
;
A
#
# COMPACT_ATOMS: atom_id res chain seq x y z
N MET A 1 -0.42 23.48 -2.87
CA MET A 1 -0.25 23.47 -4.34
C MET A 1 -1.01 24.65 -4.93
N ASN A 2 -0.55 25.24 -6.04
CA ASN A 2 -1.28 26.31 -6.73
C ASN A 2 -2.36 25.65 -7.62
N GLU A 3 -3.64 25.93 -7.37
CA GLU A 3 -4.78 25.27 -8.03
C GLU A 3 -4.74 25.40 -9.57
N ASN A 4 -4.07 26.44 -10.09
CA ASN A 4 -3.94 26.73 -11.52
C ASN A 4 -3.20 25.66 -12.33
N ASN A 5 -2.46 24.75 -11.68
CA ASN A 5 -1.67 23.72 -12.35
C ASN A 5 -2.34 22.33 -12.37
N ILE A 6 -3.57 22.24 -11.86
CA ILE A 6 -4.41 21.04 -11.86
C ILE A 6 -5.58 21.33 -12.79
N GLU A 7 -5.76 20.50 -13.82
CA GLU A 7 -6.98 20.57 -14.63
C GLU A 7 -8.04 19.66 -14.00
N THR A 8 -9.12 20.26 -13.50
CA THR A 8 -10.29 19.53 -12.99
C THR A 8 -11.34 19.43 -14.09
N ILE A 9 -11.77 18.21 -14.40
CA ILE A 9 -12.82 17.94 -15.38
C ILE A 9 -14.06 17.45 -14.64
N ASP A 10 -15.19 18.14 -14.85
CA ASP A 10 -16.51 17.69 -14.41
C ASP A 10 -16.98 16.53 -15.29
N MET A 11 -17.24 15.38 -14.67
CA MET A 11 -17.62 14.16 -15.38
C MET A 11 -19.02 14.25 -16.00
N THR A 12 -19.90 15.09 -15.46
CA THR A 12 -21.25 15.31 -16.00
C THR A 12 -21.25 16.11 -17.32
N GLU A 13 -20.21 16.90 -17.57
CA GLU A 13 -20.02 17.62 -18.84
C GLU A 13 -19.45 16.72 -19.94
N MET A 14 -18.55 15.79 -19.60
CA MET A 14 -17.97 14.84 -20.57
C MET A 14 -19.02 13.89 -21.17
N GLN A 15 -19.96 13.40 -20.35
CA GLN A 15 -21.00 12.48 -20.81
C GLN A 15 -21.92 13.10 -21.88
N LYS A 16 -22.04 14.44 -21.91
CA LYS A 16 -22.86 15.18 -22.90
C LYS A 16 -22.16 15.35 -24.26
N GLY A 17 -20.86 15.07 -24.35
CA GLY A 17 -20.00 15.42 -25.49
C GLY A 17 -19.56 14.28 -26.42
N ARG A 18 -20.03 13.03 -26.24
CA ARG A 18 -19.61 11.86 -27.05
C ARG A 18 -19.93 12.04 -28.55
N ASN A 19 -19.02 12.68 -29.30
CA ASN A 19 -19.00 12.72 -30.76
C ASN A 19 -17.68 12.15 -31.28
N ASN A 20 -17.79 11.05 -32.02
CA ASN A 20 -16.68 10.33 -32.63
C ASN A 20 -16.07 11.12 -33.79
N ASN A 21 -14.95 11.79 -33.54
CA ASN A 21 -14.06 12.28 -34.61
C ASN A 21 -12.72 11.54 -34.54
N ASN A 22 -12.42 10.80 -35.60
CA ASN A 22 -11.13 10.16 -35.84
C ASN A 22 -10.23 11.11 -36.63
N GLU A 23 -9.36 11.85 -35.96
CA GLU A 23 -8.20 12.48 -36.58
C GLU A 23 -6.96 11.59 -36.43
N LYS A 24 -6.15 11.55 -37.49
CA LYS A 24 -4.91 10.76 -37.57
C LYS A 24 -3.75 11.57 -37.00
N ASP A 25 -3.28 11.21 -35.81
CA ASP A 25 -2.02 11.66 -35.23
C ASP A 25 -0.92 10.58 -35.35
N ASN A 26 0.33 11.04 -35.49
CA ASN A 26 1.53 10.18 -35.62
C ASN A 26 2.20 9.85 -34.27
N GLY A 27 1.60 10.26 -33.15
CA GLY A 27 1.78 9.72 -31.81
C GLY A 27 0.42 9.32 -31.23
N GLY A 28 0.38 8.48 -30.20
CA GLY A 28 -0.88 7.85 -29.78
C GLY A 28 -0.97 7.47 -28.31
N LEU A 29 -2.20 7.33 -27.83
CA LEU A 29 -2.48 6.80 -26.50
C LEU A 29 -2.60 5.27 -26.61
N ASN A 30 -1.65 4.52 -26.08
CA ASN A 30 -1.70 3.07 -26.06
C ASN A 30 -2.44 2.58 -24.80
N LEU A 31 -3.71 2.21 -24.98
CA LEU A 31 -4.57 1.65 -23.94
C LEU A 31 -4.75 0.14 -24.07
N SER A 32 -3.86 -0.57 -24.80
CA SER A 32 -3.98 -2.02 -25.01
C SER A 32 -4.00 -2.82 -23.71
N PHE A 33 -3.40 -2.29 -22.64
CA PHE A 33 -3.48 -2.85 -21.29
C PHE A 33 -4.93 -3.08 -20.84
N PHE A 34 -5.83 -2.13 -21.11
CA PHE A 34 -7.25 -2.28 -20.75
C PHE A 34 -7.94 -3.35 -21.60
N ASP A 35 -7.52 -3.52 -22.87
CA ASP A 35 -8.02 -4.59 -23.73
C ASP A 35 -7.60 -5.98 -23.20
N ASP A 36 -6.36 -6.11 -22.69
CA ASP A 36 -5.86 -7.34 -22.06
C ASP A 36 -6.59 -7.64 -20.73
N MET A 37 -6.87 -6.60 -19.93
CA MET A 37 -7.68 -6.75 -18.71
C MET A 37 -9.12 -7.18 -19.01
N GLU A 38 -9.74 -6.59 -20.04
CA GLU A 38 -11.10 -6.93 -20.48
C GLU A 38 -11.25 -8.42 -20.81
N ASN A 39 -10.20 -9.02 -21.37
CA ASN A 39 -10.17 -10.43 -21.73
C ASN A 39 -9.84 -11.35 -20.54
N THR A 40 -9.22 -10.82 -19.49
CA THR A 40 -8.81 -11.59 -18.30
C THR A 40 -9.93 -11.66 -17.24
N PHE A 41 -10.76 -10.63 -17.13
CA PHE A 41 -11.83 -10.53 -16.12
C PHE A 41 -13.22 -10.44 -16.77
N ASN A 42 -13.86 -11.57 -17.08
CA ASN A 42 -15.22 -11.56 -17.64
C ASN A 42 -16.26 -10.86 -16.72
N THR A 43 -16.02 -10.81 -15.40
CA THR A 43 -16.89 -10.14 -14.40
C THR A 43 -16.71 -8.61 -14.36
N TYR A 44 -15.53 -8.08 -14.72
CA TYR A 44 -15.20 -6.64 -14.62
C TYR A 44 -15.06 -5.94 -16.00
N ARG A 45 -15.54 -6.59 -17.07
CA ARG A 45 -15.45 -6.07 -18.45
C ARG A 45 -16.00 -4.64 -18.57
N LYS A 46 -17.19 -4.38 -18.02
CA LYS A 46 -17.83 -3.05 -18.06
C LYS A 46 -17.03 -2.01 -17.29
N PHE A 47 -16.52 -2.37 -16.10
CA PHE A 47 -15.69 -1.49 -15.27
C PHE A 47 -14.37 -1.08 -15.95
N CYS A 48 -13.69 -2.04 -16.58
CA CYS A 48 -12.46 -1.77 -17.33
C CYS A 48 -12.72 -0.87 -18.54
N GLN A 49 -13.85 -1.05 -19.23
CA GLN A 49 -14.26 -0.21 -20.36
C GLN A 49 -14.56 1.23 -19.93
N GLU A 50 -15.33 1.43 -18.86
CA GLU A 50 -15.64 2.78 -18.37
C GLU A 50 -14.39 3.48 -17.83
N THR A 51 -13.50 2.76 -17.11
CA THR A 51 -12.20 3.32 -16.69
C THR A 51 -11.36 3.73 -17.89
N ARG A 52 -11.30 2.89 -18.94
CA ARG A 52 -10.57 3.19 -20.17
C ARG A 52 -11.10 4.44 -20.85
N ASP A 53 -12.42 4.57 -21.00
CA ASP A 53 -13.05 5.70 -21.67
C ASP A 53 -12.79 7.01 -20.90
N MET A 54 -12.96 7.00 -19.57
CA MET A 54 -12.61 8.13 -18.70
C MET A 54 -11.15 8.56 -18.90
N VAL A 55 -10.21 7.61 -18.77
CA VAL A 55 -8.77 7.86 -18.94
C VAL A 55 -8.47 8.40 -20.33
N LYS A 56 -9.09 7.84 -21.37
CA LYS A 56 -8.87 8.24 -22.76
C LYS A 56 -9.27 9.67 -22.99
N ASP A 57 -10.44 10.08 -22.52
CA ASP A 57 -10.96 11.41 -22.80
C ASP A 57 -10.21 12.47 -21.97
N ALA A 58 -9.90 12.17 -20.70
CA ALA A 58 -9.05 13.00 -19.85
C ALA A 58 -7.64 13.18 -20.47
N ALA A 59 -6.99 12.08 -20.85
CA ALA A 59 -5.64 12.11 -21.37
C ALA A 59 -5.52 12.84 -22.72
N LYS A 60 -6.46 12.60 -23.64
CA LYS A 60 -6.43 13.22 -24.97
C LYS A 60 -6.45 14.75 -24.89
N ASN A 61 -7.31 15.30 -24.04
CA ASN A 61 -7.43 16.75 -23.86
C ASN A 61 -6.10 17.33 -23.33
N ALA A 62 -5.57 16.73 -22.27
CA ALA A 62 -4.31 17.17 -21.66
C ALA A 62 -3.11 17.06 -22.61
N ILE A 63 -2.98 15.95 -23.34
CA ILE A 63 -1.91 15.71 -24.32
C ILE A 63 -1.98 16.74 -25.46
N ALA A 64 -3.18 17.02 -25.97
CA ALA A 64 -3.39 18.00 -27.04
C ALA A 64 -3.03 19.42 -26.55
N LYS A 65 -3.53 19.83 -25.39
CA LYS A 65 -3.23 21.14 -24.78
C LYS A 65 -1.73 21.33 -24.54
N ALA A 66 -1.02 20.29 -24.14
CA ALA A 66 0.42 20.34 -23.89
C ALA A 66 1.30 20.21 -25.14
N GLY A 67 0.70 20.01 -26.33
CA GLY A 67 1.42 19.84 -27.59
C GLY A 67 2.17 18.51 -27.68
N LEU A 68 1.73 17.49 -26.95
CA LEU A 68 2.40 16.18 -26.83
C LEU A 68 1.81 15.10 -27.75
N GLY A 69 1.01 15.46 -28.75
CA GLY A 69 0.37 14.49 -29.67
C GLY A 69 1.34 13.61 -30.48
N HIS A 70 2.63 13.94 -30.48
CA HIS A 70 3.70 13.14 -31.09
C HIS A 70 4.28 12.08 -30.14
N ILE A 71 3.99 12.16 -28.84
CA ILE A 71 4.46 11.22 -27.82
C ILE A 71 3.48 10.06 -27.71
N THR A 72 4.01 8.84 -27.56
CA THR A 72 3.18 7.67 -27.24
C THR A 72 3.13 7.50 -25.73
N PHE A 73 1.92 7.53 -25.16
CA PHE A 73 1.69 7.31 -23.72
C PHE A 73 1.14 5.91 -23.44
N SER A 74 1.63 5.26 -22.39
CA SER A 74 1.17 3.97 -21.89
C SER A 74 1.12 3.95 -20.36
N VAL A 75 0.36 3.03 -19.77
CA VAL A 75 0.28 2.86 -18.30
C VAL A 75 1.67 2.63 -17.69
N HIS A 76 2.04 3.40 -16.68
CA HIS A 76 3.40 3.43 -16.10
C HIS A 76 3.69 2.21 -15.19
N ASN A 77 2.69 1.72 -14.45
CA ASN A 77 2.81 0.52 -13.61
C ASN A 77 1.53 -0.33 -13.73
N ALA A 78 1.49 -1.14 -14.79
CA ALA A 78 0.35 -1.96 -15.17
C ALA A 78 -0.05 -3.00 -14.10
N ASP A 79 0.95 -3.61 -13.44
CA ASP A 79 0.71 -4.66 -12.45
C ASP A 79 0.11 -4.10 -11.16
N ALA A 80 0.68 -3.02 -10.61
CA ALA A 80 0.12 -2.37 -9.41
C ALA A 80 -1.30 -1.83 -9.64
N PHE A 81 -1.56 -1.32 -10.85
CA PHE A 81 -2.91 -0.87 -11.22
C PHE A 81 -3.89 -2.04 -11.38
N LYS A 82 -3.42 -3.19 -11.87
CA LYS A 82 -4.24 -4.40 -11.92
C LYS A 82 -4.60 -4.89 -10.52
N ASP A 83 -3.64 -4.92 -9.59
CA ASP A 83 -3.87 -5.35 -8.21
C ASP A 83 -4.83 -4.40 -7.47
N SER A 84 -4.79 -3.10 -7.75
CA SER A 84 -5.71 -2.12 -7.15
C SER A 84 -7.15 -2.23 -7.66
N ILE A 85 -7.36 -2.74 -8.88
CA ILE A 85 -8.70 -3.01 -9.44
C ILE A 85 -9.33 -4.24 -8.79
N VAL A 86 -8.55 -5.30 -8.57
CA VAL A 86 -9.05 -6.56 -7.99
C VAL A 86 -9.58 -6.37 -6.57
N ASN A 87 -9.02 -5.40 -5.84
CA ASN A 87 -9.33 -5.15 -4.44
C ASN A 87 -10.33 -3.99 -4.20
N ASN A 88 -11.00 -3.45 -5.23
CA ASN A 88 -11.87 -2.26 -5.11
C ASN A 88 -13.36 -2.53 -5.30
N LYS A 89 -14.19 -1.80 -4.55
CA LYS A 89 -15.67 -1.75 -4.63
C LYS A 89 -16.20 -1.07 -5.92
N LEU A 90 -15.76 -1.48 -7.12
CA LEU A 90 -16.25 -0.98 -8.42
C LEU A 90 -16.19 0.55 -8.66
N ARG A 91 -15.42 1.32 -7.88
CA ARG A 91 -15.14 2.76 -8.10
C ARG A 91 -14.10 2.99 -9.19
N LEU A 92 -14.40 3.81 -10.20
CA LEU A 92 -13.45 4.14 -11.29
C LEU A 92 -12.19 4.83 -10.75
N ARG A 93 -11.02 4.24 -11.01
CA ARG A 93 -9.72 4.75 -10.52
C ARG A 93 -8.98 5.59 -11.55
N GLY A 94 -8.31 6.61 -11.05
CA GLY A 94 -7.31 7.36 -11.79
C GLY A 94 -6.11 6.49 -12.17
N VAL A 95 -5.38 6.87 -13.22
CA VAL A 95 -4.22 6.13 -13.73
C VAL A 95 -3.05 7.05 -14.00
N THR A 96 -1.84 6.51 -13.85
CA THR A 96 -0.61 7.18 -14.26
C THR A 96 -0.15 6.64 -15.62
N LEU A 97 -0.05 7.53 -16.59
CA LEU A 97 0.48 7.26 -17.92
C LEU A 97 1.90 7.84 -18.03
N SER A 98 2.74 7.18 -18.82
CA SER A 98 4.10 7.63 -19.12
C SER A 98 4.37 7.59 -20.60
N GLY A 99 5.12 8.57 -21.08
CA GLY A 99 5.59 8.68 -22.46
C GLY A 99 6.99 9.27 -22.50
N ARG A 100 7.72 9.11 -23.60
CA ARG A 100 9.12 9.56 -23.71
C ARG A 100 9.43 10.07 -25.10
N ASP A 101 10.27 11.10 -25.20
CA ASP A 101 10.98 11.45 -26.42
C ASP A 101 12.51 11.35 -26.23
N GLU A 102 13.28 11.95 -27.13
CA GLU A 102 14.75 11.94 -27.07
C GLU A 102 15.33 12.76 -25.90
N THR A 103 14.53 13.63 -25.27
CA THR A 103 14.98 14.61 -24.27
C THR A 103 14.30 14.43 -22.91
N TYR A 104 13.01 14.12 -22.87
CA TYR A 104 12.21 14.08 -21.66
C TYR A 104 11.42 12.79 -21.52
N THR A 105 11.26 12.36 -20.27
CA THR A 105 10.18 11.46 -19.87
C THR A 105 9.02 12.30 -19.35
N TYR A 106 7.81 11.96 -19.79
CA TYR A 106 6.56 12.63 -19.47
C TYR A 106 5.71 11.71 -18.61
N ILE A 107 5.15 12.25 -17.53
CA ILE A 107 4.23 11.54 -16.64
C ILE A 107 2.91 12.31 -16.61
N LEU A 108 1.83 11.64 -16.95
CA LEU A 108 0.47 12.17 -16.91
C LEU A 108 -0.29 11.40 -15.84
N ALA A 109 -0.52 12.04 -14.69
CA ALA A 109 -1.31 11.51 -13.60
C ALA A 109 -2.77 11.97 -13.76
N ILE A 110 -3.68 11.00 -13.75
CA ILE A 110 -5.12 11.21 -13.76
C ILE A 110 -5.62 10.68 -12.42
N VAL A 111 -6.32 11.51 -11.64
CA VAL A 111 -6.80 11.17 -10.30
C VAL A 111 -8.31 11.36 -10.26
N SER A 112 -9.04 10.31 -9.89
CA SER A 112 -10.49 10.35 -9.64
C SER A 112 -10.76 10.95 -8.26
N ARG A 113 -11.81 11.77 -8.11
CA ARG A 113 -12.26 12.32 -6.82
C ARG A 113 -13.75 12.08 -6.64
N TYR A 114 -14.13 11.65 -5.44
CA TYR A 114 -15.50 11.41 -5.02
C TYR A 114 -15.84 12.39 -3.87
N GLU A 115 -17.09 12.85 -3.80
CA GLU A 115 -17.57 13.82 -2.79
C GLU A 115 -17.42 13.28 -1.36
N ASP A 116 -17.58 11.97 -1.16
CA ASP A 116 -17.40 11.30 0.14
C ASP A 116 -15.93 11.23 0.59
N GLU A 117 -14.96 11.43 -0.30
CA GLU A 117 -13.54 11.55 0.05
C GLU A 117 -13.14 12.98 0.47
N ALA A 118 -14.06 13.96 0.43
CA ALA A 118 -13.81 15.35 0.82
C ALA A 118 -14.18 15.66 2.29
N GLU A 119 -14.99 14.83 2.92
CA GLU A 119 -15.42 14.97 4.32
C GLU A 119 -14.79 13.86 5.17
N ASP A 120 -13.49 13.95 5.51
CA ASP A 120 -12.91 13.13 6.61
C ASP A 120 -11.46 13.52 6.99
N ILE A 121 -11.11 14.81 6.95
CA ILE A 121 -9.77 15.26 7.40
C ILE A 121 -9.82 16.26 8.58
N PHE A 122 -10.99 16.76 8.99
CA PHE A 122 -11.05 17.82 10.01
C PHE A 122 -12.18 17.78 11.05
N ASP A 123 -12.83 16.64 11.31
CA ASP A 123 -13.68 16.51 12.51
C ASP A 123 -12.98 15.65 13.58
N LEU A 124 -11.84 16.18 14.05
CA LEU A 124 -11.29 15.86 15.37
C LEU A 124 -11.68 17.01 16.31
N ASP A 125 -12.90 16.93 16.85
CA ASP A 125 -13.29 17.46 18.17
C ASP A 125 -14.83 17.42 18.26
N ASP A 126 -15.37 16.40 18.92
CA ASP A 126 -16.42 16.58 19.94
C ASP A 126 -16.46 15.30 20.79
N GLU A 127 -15.84 15.37 21.97
CA GLU A 127 -16.30 14.58 23.12
C GLU A 127 -17.74 15.02 23.42
N ASP A 128 -18.70 14.09 23.47
CA ASP A 128 -19.68 13.96 24.56
C ASP A 128 -20.71 12.84 24.26
N ASP A 129 -20.89 11.98 25.27
CA ASP A 129 -21.92 10.94 25.49
C ASP A 129 -23.16 10.91 24.58
N TYR A 130 -23.37 9.77 23.89
CA TYR A 130 -24.71 9.25 23.61
C TYR A 130 -24.76 7.71 23.81
N ASP A 131 -25.30 7.33 24.98
CA ASP A 131 -26.09 6.10 25.14
C ASP A 131 -27.25 6.11 24.12
N ASP A 132 -27.59 4.92 23.60
CA ASP A 132 -28.72 4.62 22.69
C ASP A 132 -28.73 5.36 21.34
N LEU A 133 -28.06 4.77 20.34
CA LEU A 133 -28.51 4.86 18.96
C LEU A 133 -28.66 3.43 18.43
N ASP A 134 -29.92 3.07 18.16
CA ASP A 134 -30.27 1.94 17.30
C ASP A 134 -29.42 2.05 16.03
N ILE A 135 -28.50 1.10 15.86
CA ILE A 135 -27.76 0.93 14.62
C ILE A 135 -28.80 0.48 13.61
N ASP A 136 -29.31 1.41 12.82
CA ASP A 136 -30.01 1.08 11.58
C ASP A 136 -29.03 0.23 10.75
N GLU A 137 -29.36 -1.06 10.61
CA GLU A 137 -28.72 -2.02 9.72
C GLU A 137 -28.99 -1.64 8.26
N ASP A 138 -28.57 -0.44 7.85
CA ASP A 138 -28.34 -0.16 6.45
C ASP A 138 -26.91 -0.67 6.15
N LEU A 139 -26.77 -2.00 6.18
CA LEU A 139 -25.73 -2.68 5.42
C LEU A 139 -25.90 -2.18 3.98
N ASP A 140 -25.03 -1.27 3.53
CA ASP A 140 -24.94 -0.90 2.13
C ASP A 140 -24.87 -2.20 1.32
N GLU A 141 -25.98 -2.56 0.67
CA GLU A 141 -26.01 -3.58 -0.38
C GLU A 141 -24.81 -3.25 -1.28
N MET A 142 -23.85 -4.17 -1.40
CA MET A 142 -22.75 -3.99 -2.34
C MET A 142 -23.35 -3.85 -3.74
N SER A 143 -23.53 -2.60 -4.16
CA SER A 143 -24.12 -2.27 -5.43
C SER A 143 -23.21 -2.80 -6.53
N ASP A 144 -23.75 -3.65 -7.40
CA ASP A 144 -23.10 -4.08 -8.64
C ASP A 144 -22.94 -2.90 -9.65
N GLU A 145 -23.34 -1.68 -9.28
CA GLU A 145 -23.22 -0.50 -10.11
C GLU A 145 -21.85 0.15 -10.00
N ILE A 146 -21.30 0.50 -11.17
CA ILE A 146 -20.02 1.22 -11.26
C ILE A 146 -20.25 2.65 -10.78
N GLU A 147 -19.52 3.03 -9.74
CA GLU A 147 -19.53 4.39 -9.21
C GLU A 147 -18.56 5.27 -10.01
N TYR A 148 -19.05 6.43 -10.45
CA TYR A 148 -18.29 7.40 -11.23
C TYR A 148 -17.79 8.52 -10.31
N PRO A 149 -16.57 9.03 -10.51
CA PRO A 149 -16.08 10.16 -9.75
C PRO A 149 -16.81 11.43 -10.15
N ASP A 150 -17.01 12.33 -9.19
CA ASP A 150 -17.60 13.65 -9.42
C ASP A 150 -16.69 14.50 -10.30
N ASN A 151 -15.38 14.41 -10.08
CA ASN A 151 -14.39 15.08 -10.91
C ASN A 151 -13.12 14.26 -11.10
N VAL A 152 -12.43 14.58 -12.19
CA VAL A 152 -11.12 14.02 -12.51
C VAL A 152 -10.09 15.13 -12.53
N GLN A 153 -9.05 14.98 -11.72
CA GLN A 153 -7.91 15.88 -11.64
C GLN A 153 -6.77 15.36 -12.52
N ILE A 154 -6.24 16.22 -13.38
CA ILE A 154 -5.15 15.87 -14.28
C ILE A 154 -3.93 16.70 -13.94
N THR A 155 -2.79 16.02 -13.82
CA THR A 155 -1.49 16.67 -13.69
C THR A 155 -0.49 16.08 -14.67
N LEU A 156 0.27 16.94 -15.33
CA LEU A 156 1.25 16.54 -16.35
C LEU A 156 2.64 17.08 -15.97
N PHE A 157 3.60 16.17 -15.91
CA PHE A 157 4.99 16.45 -15.59
C PHE A 157 5.92 15.99 -16.71
N LYS A 158 7.10 16.61 -16.78
CA LYS A 158 8.23 16.08 -17.53
C LYS A 158 9.54 16.25 -16.78
N TYR A 159 10.47 15.34 -17.00
CA TYR A 159 11.82 15.36 -16.44
C TYR A 159 12.84 14.86 -17.47
N ASP A 160 14.10 15.26 -17.30
CA ASP A 160 15.17 14.94 -18.24
C ASP A 160 15.37 13.42 -18.32
N SER A 161 15.32 12.90 -19.55
CA SER A 161 15.41 11.48 -19.83
C SER A 161 16.83 10.95 -19.87
N VAL A 162 17.84 11.82 -19.87
CA VAL A 162 19.22 11.46 -20.26
C VAL A 162 20.02 10.84 -19.11
N ASP A 163 19.52 10.79 -17.88
CA ASP A 163 20.29 10.21 -16.78
C ASP A 163 19.41 9.71 -15.61
N GLU A 164 19.31 8.39 -15.43
CA GLU A 164 18.76 7.78 -14.20
C GLU A 164 19.55 8.20 -12.96
N VAL A 165 20.81 8.64 -13.12
CA VAL A 165 21.66 9.14 -12.02
C VAL A 165 21.45 10.64 -11.76
N ALA A 166 20.87 11.40 -12.71
CA ALA A 166 20.68 12.85 -12.57
C ALA A 166 19.28 13.26 -12.11
N LEU A 167 18.45 12.35 -11.57
CA LEU A 167 17.18 12.71 -10.94
C LEU A 167 17.36 13.79 -9.86
N THR A 168 18.49 13.79 -9.14
CA THR A 168 18.84 14.80 -8.12
C THR A 168 19.15 16.20 -8.67
N SER A 169 19.27 16.36 -9.99
CA SER A 169 19.53 17.66 -10.66
C SER A 169 18.65 17.92 -11.87
N SER A 170 17.74 16.99 -12.17
CA SER A 170 16.85 17.07 -13.31
C SER A 170 15.91 18.25 -13.13
N LYS A 171 15.76 19.05 -14.19
CA LYS A 171 14.75 20.10 -14.19
C LYS A 171 13.40 19.44 -14.39
N TYR A 172 12.60 19.40 -13.34
CA TYR A 172 11.22 18.99 -13.42
C TYR A 172 10.39 20.16 -13.90
N PHE A 173 9.43 19.86 -14.77
CA PHE A 173 8.46 20.84 -15.21
C PHE A 173 7.07 20.27 -15.06
N GLN A 174 6.16 21.09 -14.55
CA GLN A 174 4.73 20.81 -14.57
C GLN A 174 4.11 21.63 -15.70
N TYR A 175 3.11 21.07 -16.36
CA TYR A 175 2.32 21.82 -17.33
C TYR A 175 1.27 22.65 -16.60
N ASP A 176 1.31 23.95 -16.83
CA ASP A 176 0.33 24.91 -16.37
C ASP A 176 -0.74 25.02 -17.45
N PHE A 177 -1.91 24.43 -17.20
CA PHE A 177 -3.01 24.33 -18.17
C PHE A 177 -3.70 25.68 -18.41
N GLU A 178 -3.74 26.56 -17.41
CA GLU A 178 -4.33 27.90 -17.54
C GLU A 178 -3.51 28.77 -18.50
N PHE A 179 -2.19 28.78 -18.31
CA PHE A 179 -1.29 29.62 -19.11
C PHE A 179 -0.64 28.89 -20.29
N SER A 180 -0.98 27.61 -20.50
CA SER A 180 -0.48 26.76 -21.59
C SER A 180 1.05 26.79 -21.71
N LYS A 181 1.75 26.58 -20.59
CA LYS A 181 3.22 26.66 -20.51
C LYS A 181 3.80 25.63 -19.56
N TRP A 182 5.04 25.24 -19.79
CA TRP A 182 5.80 24.43 -18.84
C TRP A 182 6.45 25.33 -17.81
N ILE A 183 6.12 25.12 -16.53
CA ILE A 183 6.73 25.83 -15.41
C ILE A 183 7.75 24.91 -14.72
N PRO A 184 8.95 25.40 -14.39
CA PRO A 184 9.88 24.63 -13.59
C PRO A 184 9.28 24.43 -12.20
N VAL A 185 9.34 23.19 -11.71
CA VAL A 185 8.80 22.79 -10.41
C VAL A 185 9.88 22.07 -9.63
N ASN A 186 9.84 22.23 -8.31
CA ASN A 186 10.63 21.42 -7.41
C ASN A 186 9.83 20.15 -7.10
N VAL A 187 10.42 18.97 -7.26
CA VAL A 187 9.77 17.68 -6.94
C VAL A 187 9.35 17.63 -5.49
N GLU A 188 10.13 18.26 -4.62
CA GLU A 188 9.80 18.37 -3.20
C GLU A 188 8.47 19.11 -2.98
N ASP A 189 8.14 20.11 -3.79
CA ASP A 189 6.88 20.86 -3.67
C ASP A 189 5.66 20.06 -4.15
N ILE A 190 5.88 18.99 -4.93
CA ILE A 190 4.82 18.17 -5.55
C ILE A 190 4.63 16.86 -4.79
N SER A 191 5.72 16.12 -4.60
CA SER A 191 5.72 14.81 -3.95
C SER A 191 5.79 14.92 -2.42
N GLY A 192 6.26 16.05 -1.89
CA GLY A 192 6.68 16.17 -0.51
C GLY A 192 7.92 15.32 -0.17
N ILE A 193 8.55 14.69 -1.16
CA ILE A 193 9.77 13.89 -1.05
C ILE A 193 10.95 14.78 -1.40
N THR A 194 11.87 14.94 -0.45
CA THR A 194 13.09 15.72 -0.67
C THR A 194 14.08 14.96 -1.55
N ALA A 195 15.02 15.65 -2.21
CA ALA A 195 16.07 15.01 -3.01
C ALA A 195 16.91 13.99 -2.20
N LYS A 196 17.06 14.20 -0.89
CA LYS A 196 17.73 13.24 0.00
C LYS A 196 16.90 11.95 0.15
N GLN A 197 15.60 12.06 0.36
CA GLN A 197 14.70 10.90 0.46
C GLN A 197 14.58 10.16 -0.88
N GLU A 198 14.54 10.88 -2.00
CA GLU A 198 14.58 10.28 -3.33
C GLU A 198 15.86 9.46 -3.53
N SER A 199 17.02 9.98 -3.12
CA SER A 199 18.29 9.25 -3.18
C SER A 199 18.30 7.98 -2.31
N ILE A 200 17.47 7.93 -1.27
CA ILE A 200 17.28 6.75 -0.42
C ILE A 200 16.38 5.74 -1.15
N LEU A 201 15.24 6.18 -1.70
CA LEU A 201 14.27 5.32 -2.40
C LEU A 201 14.84 4.68 -3.67
N THR A 202 15.68 5.41 -4.39
CA THR A 202 16.31 4.96 -5.64
C THR A 202 17.71 4.37 -5.43
N GLY A 203 18.21 4.45 -4.19
CA GLY A 203 19.55 4.02 -3.83
C GLY A 203 19.70 2.50 -3.74
N ASN A 204 20.93 2.05 -3.45
CA ASN A 204 21.25 0.64 -3.29
C ASN A 204 20.93 0.07 -1.89
N ASP A 205 20.64 0.92 -0.91
CA ASP A 205 20.28 0.51 0.46
C ASP A 205 18.78 0.15 0.48
N LYS A 206 18.49 -1.10 0.11
CA LYS A 206 17.11 -1.59 -0.03
C LYS A 206 16.37 -1.57 1.30
N GLU A 207 17.06 -1.86 2.40
CA GLU A 207 16.49 -1.84 3.74
C GLU A 207 16.08 -0.41 4.14
N LEU A 208 16.95 0.58 3.94
CA LEU A 208 16.61 1.97 4.23
C LEU A 208 15.53 2.51 3.30
N SER A 209 15.55 2.11 2.02
CA SER A 209 14.46 2.40 1.08
C SER A 209 13.14 1.86 1.58
N ARG A 210 13.09 0.59 2.04
CA ARG A 210 11.86 -0.02 2.56
C ARG A 210 11.35 0.70 3.80
N VAL A 211 12.23 1.07 4.73
CA VAL A 211 11.87 1.88 5.92
C VAL A 211 11.24 3.20 5.51
N LEU A 212 11.85 3.92 4.56
CA LEU A 212 11.29 5.18 4.08
C LEU A 212 9.93 5.01 3.39
N SER A 213 9.77 3.97 2.56
CA SER A 213 8.49 3.67 1.90
C SER A 213 7.38 3.43 2.92
N VAL A 214 7.60 2.54 3.90
CA VAL A 214 6.60 2.25 4.95
C VAL A 214 6.23 3.51 5.73
N CYS A 215 7.23 4.35 6.05
CA CYS A 215 6.98 5.62 6.73
C CYS A 215 6.14 6.59 5.89
N ILE A 216 6.41 6.71 4.59
CA ILE A 216 5.64 7.59 3.69
C ILE A 216 4.22 7.05 3.49
N ASP A 217 4.07 5.74 3.34
CA ASP A 217 2.76 5.10 3.13
C ASP A 217 1.85 5.28 4.36
N GLY A 218 2.40 5.15 5.57
CA GLY A 218 1.62 5.26 6.81
C GLY A 218 1.41 6.68 7.33
N LEU A 219 2.37 7.59 7.14
CA LEU A 219 2.34 8.95 7.73
C LEU A 219 2.18 10.06 6.68
N GLY A 220 2.22 9.71 5.40
CA GLY A 220 2.29 10.67 4.31
C GLY A 220 3.67 11.35 4.18
N PRO A 221 3.75 12.42 3.38
CA PRO A 221 5.00 13.13 3.14
C PRO A 221 5.60 13.73 4.41
N MET A 222 6.91 13.59 4.60
CA MET A 222 7.61 14.05 5.80
C MET A 222 8.95 14.71 5.49
N THR A 223 9.38 15.61 6.38
CA THR A 223 10.70 16.24 6.28
C THR A 223 11.82 15.25 6.57
N ASN A 224 13.03 15.52 6.05
CA ASN A 224 14.23 14.76 6.40
C ASN A 224 14.47 14.65 7.91
N LYS A 225 14.15 15.71 8.66
CA LYS A 225 14.32 15.72 10.12
C LYS A 225 13.34 14.80 10.82
N GLN A 226 12.08 14.75 10.37
CA GLN A 226 11.09 13.81 10.90
C GLN A 226 11.54 12.37 10.63
N PHE A 227 11.97 12.07 9.41
CA PHE A 227 12.49 10.75 9.08
C PHE A 227 13.73 10.38 9.90
N GLU A 228 14.70 11.29 10.07
CA GLU A 228 15.87 11.07 10.91
C GLU A 228 15.52 10.82 12.39
N ASN A 229 14.50 11.50 12.91
CA ASN A 229 14.00 11.26 14.26
C ASN A 229 13.34 9.89 14.40
N LEU A 230 12.53 9.47 13.41
CA LEU A 230 11.93 8.13 13.36
C LEU A 230 13.00 7.05 13.33
N LEU A 231 14.04 7.22 12.49
CA LEU A 231 15.18 6.30 12.43
C LEU A 231 15.91 6.22 13.77
N ALA A 232 16.09 7.35 14.46
CA ALA A 232 16.77 7.40 15.75
C ALA A 232 15.93 6.74 16.86
N GLY A 233 14.61 6.98 16.88
CA GLY A 233 13.68 6.39 17.85
C GLY A 233 13.55 4.87 17.69
N ASN A 234 13.55 4.39 16.44
CA ASN A 234 13.36 2.98 16.10
C ASN A 234 14.67 2.24 15.80
N LYS A 235 15.83 2.82 16.15
CA LYS A 235 17.15 2.29 15.81
C LYS A 235 17.31 0.79 16.11
N PRO A 236 16.87 0.25 17.27
CA PRO A 236 17.01 -1.18 17.57
C PRO A 236 16.26 -2.09 16.59
N ILE A 237 15.03 -1.72 16.22
CA ILE A 237 14.23 -2.48 15.25
C ILE A 237 14.82 -2.37 13.85
N ILE A 238 15.27 -1.18 13.44
CA ILE A 238 15.92 -0.98 12.13
C ILE A 238 17.22 -1.77 12.01
N ASP A 239 18.04 -1.79 13.07
CA ASP A 239 19.28 -2.57 13.10
C ASP A 239 19.00 -4.09 13.04
N LEU A 240 17.92 -4.55 13.69
CA LEU A 240 17.49 -5.96 13.62
C LEU A 240 16.93 -6.31 12.23
N TYR A 241 16.13 -5.43 11.63
CA TYR A 241 15.61 -5.59 10.27
C TYR A 241 16.76 -5.74 9.27
N LYS A 242 17.80 -4.90 9.35
CA LYS A 242 18.99 -5.03 8.47
C LYS A 242 19.70 -6.38 8.55
N ARG A 243 19.58 -7.10 9.66
CA ARG A 243 20.15 -8.43 9.85
C ARG A 243 19.23 -9.55 9.38
N THR A 244 17.93 -9.29 9.34
CA THR A 244 16.89 -10.30 9.15
C THR A 244 16.02 -10.10 7.91
N SER A 245 16.25 -9.03 7.13
CA SER A 245 15.46 -8.59 5.97
C SER A 245 15.23 -9.65 4.88
N ARG A 246 15.99 -10.75 4.92
CA ARG A 246 15.79 -11.93 4.09
C ARG A 246 14.46 -12.65 4.36
N PHE A 247 13.95 -12.60 5.59
CA PHE A 247 12.76 -13.34 6.04
C PHE A 247 11.85 -12.53 7.00
N THR A 248 12.14 -11.24 7.18
CA THR A 248 11.34 -10.30 7.97
C THR A 248 11.04 -9.06 7.15
N ASP A 249 9.96 -8.35 7.52
CA ASP A 249 9.63 -7.02 7.03
C ASP A 249 9.29 -6.13 8.23
N ILE A 250 8.89 -4.89 7.96
CA ILE A 250 8.57 -3.88 8.97
C ILE A 250 7.20 -3.27 8.70
N GLU A 251 6.55 -2.86 9.77
CA GLU A 251 5.25 -2.18 9.74
C GLU A 251 5.23 -1.01 10.74
N LEU A 252 4.35 -0.04 10.48
CA LEU A 252 4.00 0.98 11.45
C LEU A 252 2.84 0.46 12.30
N TYR A 253 3.09 0.30 13.60
CA TYR A 253 2.08 -0.12 14.57
C TYR A 253 1.35 1.07 15.20
N ASP A 254 2.12 2.11 15.51
CA ASP A 254 1.66 3.41 15.97
C ASP A 254 2.41 4.49 15.17
N PRO A 255 1.95 5.76 15.14
CA PRO A 255 2.50 6.78 14.26
C PRO A 255 4.03 6.97 14.34
N ASP A 256 4.64 6.64 15.48
CA ASP A 256 6.09 6.75 15.70
C ASP A 256 6.78 5.41 15.99
N THR A 257 6.07 4.28 15.93
CA THR A 257 6.57 2.97 16.34
C THR A 257 6.65 2.02 15.16
N ILE A 258 7.89 1.63 14.81
CA ILE A 258 8.16 0.60 13.82
C ILE A 258 8.29 -0.73 14.55
N ILE A 259 7.52 -1.72 14.11
CA ILE A 259 7.64 -3.11 14.53
C ILE A 259 8.23 -3.96 13.40
N LEU A 260 8.78 -5.10 13.77
CA LEU A 260 9.27 -6.10 12.83
C LEU A 260 8.33 -7.30 12.79
N ILE A 261 8.02 -7.75 11.60
CA ILE A 261 7.09 -8.86 11.32
C ILE A 261 7.75 -9.89 10.39
N PRO A 262 7.23 -11.12 10.30
CA PRO A 262 7.61 -12.05 9.23
C PRO A 262 7.36 -11.45 7.84
N SER A 263 8.26 -11.63 6.87
CA SER A 263 8.01 -11.18 5.48
C SER A 263 7.14 -12.13 4.67
N MET A 264 6.95 -13.34 5.17
CA MET A 264 6.03 -14.32 4.62
C MET A 264 4.60 -13.92 4.98
N GLN A 265 3.59 -14.42 4.24
CA GLN A 265 2.16 -14.22 4.54
C GLN A 265 1.69 -14.91 5.84
N TYR A 266 2.60 -15.15 6.80
CA TYR A 266 2.28 -15.78 8.07
C TYR A 266 1.96 -14.71 9.09
N GLU A 267 0.79 -14.83 9.69
CA GLU A 267 0.42 -14.07 10.87
C GLU A 267 1.01 -14.71 12.14
N GLY A 268 0.94 -14.04 13.29
CA GLY A 268 1.26 -14.66 14.57
C GLY A 268 2.39 -14.03 15.35
N LEU A 269 3.29 -13.30 14.71
CA LEU A 269 4.54 -12.85 15.33
C LEU A 269 4.79 -11.38 15.05
N SER A 270 5.16 -10.63 16.09
CA SER A 270 5.83 -9.34 15.92
C SER A 270 6.99 -9.19 16.90
N VAL A 271 7.91 -8.29 16.58
CA VAL A 271 8.94 -7.81 17.48
C VAL A 271 8.85 -6.30 17.62
N SER A 272 8.65 -5.85 18.85
CA SER A 272 8.73 -4.43 19.23
C SER A 272 9.93 -4.18 20.14
N TYR A 273 10.30 -2.91 20.33
CA TYR A 273 11.40 -2.55 21.23
C TYR A 273 10.95 -1.50 22.25
N GLU A 274 11.00 -1.87 23.53
CA GLU A 274 10.55 -1.02 24.63
C GLU A 274 11.37 -1.32 25.89
N ASP A 275 11.58 -0.33 26.74
CA ASP A 275 12.35 -0.44 27.99
C ASP A 275 13.76 -1.04 27.85
N GLY A 276 14.40 -0.82 26.71
CA GLY A 276 15.74 -1.36 26.44
C GLY A 276 15.76 -2.86 26.13
N THR A 277 14.62 -3.44 25.72
CA THR A 277 14.48 -4.85 25.36
C THR A 277 13.66 -5.03 24.09
N TYR A 278 14.07 -5.99 23.27
CA TYR A 278 13.22 -6.57 22.23
C TYR A 278 12.13 -7.40 22.89
N ARG A 279 10.87 -7.11 22.55
CA ARG A 279 9.70 -7.84 22.99
C ARG A 279 9.26 -8.75 21.84
N LEU A 280 9.35 -10.05 22.05
CA LEU A 280 8.82 -11.06 21.13
C LEU A 280 7.34 -11.26 21.48
N ASN A 281 6.47 -10.99 20.52
CA ASN A 281 5.03 -10.96 20.73
C ASN A 281 4.32 -12.04 19.92
N SER A 282 3.33 -12.67 20.54
CA SER A 282 2.26 -13.39 19.87
C SER A 282 1.18 -12.38 19.47
N VAL A 283 0.84 -12.35 18.18
CA VAL A 283 -0.04 -11.33 17.58
C VAL A 283 -1.14 -11.98 16.74
N PHE A 284 -2.34 -11.41 16.75
CA PHE A 284 -3.43 -11.79 15.85
C PHE A 284 -4.17 -10.52 15.40
N LEU A 285 -4.31 -10.34 14.08
CA LEU A 285 -4.91 -9.19 13.41
C LEU A 285 -4.33 -7.85 13.89
N GLY A 286 -3.01 -7.79 14.00
CA GLY A 286 -2.28 -6.64 14.51
C GLY A 286 -2.29 -6.52 16.04
N GLU A 287 -3.22 -7.16 16.77
CA GLU A 287 -3.28 -7.05 18.23
C GLU A 287 -2.29 -7.97 18.94
N VAL A 288 -1.54 -7.41 19.89
CA VAL A 288 -0.65 -8.19 20.76
C VAL A 288 -1.49 -8.96 21.78
N ILE A 289 -1.59 -10.28 21.59
CA ILE A 289 -2.15 -11.20 22.59
C ILE A 289 -1.21 -11.26 23.79
N GLU A 290 0.10 -11.47 23.55
CA GLU A 290 1.06 -11.60 24.63
C GLU A 290 2.51 -11.34 24.23
N THR A 291 3.27 -10.66 25.10
CA THR A 291 4.74 -10.62 25.03
C THR A 291 5.34 -11.85 25.70
N VAL A 292 5.73 -12.83 24.89
CA VAL A 292 6.22 -14.14 25.35
C VAL A 292 7.70 -14.16 25.75
N ALA A 293 8.48 -13.15 25.33
CA ALA A 293 9.87 -12.99 25.78
C ALA A 293 10.33 -11.53 25.74
N LYS A 294 11.21 -11.17 26.68
CA LYS A 294 11.96 -9.90 26.69
C LYS A 294 13.46 -10.20 26.55
N ILE A 295 14.07 -9.73 25.46
CA ILE A 295 15.42 -10.08 25.06
C ILE A 295 16.24 -8.79 24.94
N LYS A 296 17.43 -8.74 25.57
CA LYS A 296 18.27 -7.53 25.55
C LYS A 296 19.22 -7.45 24.36
N ASN A 297 19.78 -8.60 23.97
CA ASN A 297 20.81 -8.64 22.94
C ASN A 297 20.16 -8.84 21.56
N ILE A 298 20.61 -8.04 20.58
CA ILE A 298 20.20 -8.16 19.19
C ILE A 298 20.57 -9.53 18.59
N ASP A 299 21.72 -10.09 18.95
CA ASP A 299 22.16 -11.41 18.46
C ASP A 299 21.24 -12.53 18.98
N ASP A 300 20.71 -12.39 20.20
CA ASP A 300 19.82 -13.39 20.80
C ASP A 300 18.45 -13.38 20.12
N ILE A 301 17.86 -12.20 19.88
CA ILE A 301 16.57 -12.09 19.18
C ILE A 301 16.70 -12.49 17.70
N GLU A 302 17.81 -12.15 17.04
CA GLU A 302 18.12 -12.58 15.68
C GLU A 302 18.11 -14.11 15.58
N ASN A 303 18.80 -14.80 16.51
CA ASN A 303 18.80 -16.27 16.55
C ASN A 303 17.41 -16.86 16.78
N VAL A 304 16.59 -16.24 17.62
CA VAL A 304 15.20 -16.66 17.83
C VAL A 304 14.40 -16.57 16.54
N LEU A 305 14.53 -15.45 15.80
CA LEU A 305 13.82 -15.25 14.54
C LEU A 305 14.30 -16.21 13.44
N ILE A 306 15.60 -16.51 13.36
CA ILE A 306 16.13 -17.52 12.43
C ILE A 306 15.51 -18.89 12.72
N GLU A 307 15.43 -19.26 14.00
CA GLU A 307 14.91 -20.56 14.42
C GLU A 307 13.39 -20.71 14.24
N MET A 308 12.65 -19.59 14.17
CA MET A 308 11.20 -19.55 14.06
C MET A 308 10.68 -19.21 12.66
N VAL A 309 11.33 -18.34 11.90
CA VAL A 309 10.78 -17.74 10.67
C VAL A 309 11.61 -18.06 9.44
N ASP A 310 12.94 -18.21 9.58
CA ASP A 310 13.83 -18.55 8.45
C ASP A 310 13.81 -20.06 8.08
N LYS A 311 12.80 -20.79 8.57
CA LYS A 311 12.60 -22.20 8.25
C LYS A 311 11.53 -22.35 7.18
N GLN A 312 11.69 -23.35 6.32
CA GLN A 312 10.63 -23.74 5.39
C GLN A 312 9.50 -24.44 6.15
N PHE A 313 8.35 -23.78 6.20
CA PHE A 313 7.10 -24.36 6.70
C PHE A 313 6.34 -25.11 5.61
N TYR A 314 5.21 -25.70 6.01
CA TYR A 314 4.28 -26.27 5.06
C TYR A 314 3.77 -25.17 4.12
N ALA A 315 3.52 -25.51 2.85
CA ALA A 315 3.11 -24.54 1.83
C ALA A 315 1.76 -23.86 2.17
N ASP A 316 0.96 -24.47 3.03
CA ASP A 316 -0.35 -24.03 3.48
C ASP A 316 -0.35 -23.49 4.92
N THR A 317 0.82 -23.19 5.48
CA THR A 317 0.96 -22.49 6.76
C THR A 317 0.42 -21.07 6.65
N ILE A 318 -0.43 -20.67 7.60
CA ILE A 318 -1.04 -19.34 7.69
C ILE A 318 -0.63 -18.59 8.96
N VAL A 319 -0.25 -19.31 10.01
CA VAL A 319 0.18 -18.72 11.29
C VAL A 319 1.48 -19.35 11.75
N VAL A 320 2.40 -18.51 12.23
CA VAL A 320 3.56 -18.87 13.02
C VAL A 320 3.59 -17.95 14.24
N THR A 321 3.14 -18.43 15.40
CA THR A 321 3.10 -17.64 16.63
C THR A 321 4.12 -18.12 17.66
N PRO A 322 4.93 -17.22 18.26
CA PRO A 322 5.88 -17.58 19.30
C PRO A 322 5.13 -17.83 20.61
N LEU A 323 5.53 -18.88 21.32
CA LEU A 323 5.00 -19.21 22.65
C LEU A 323 5.99 -18.93 23.77
N SER A 324 7.27 -18.90 23.42
CA SER A 324 8.41 -18.53 24.27
C SER A 324 9.58 -18.19 23.34
N SER A 325 10.74 -17.79 23.86
CA SER A 325 11.96 -17.65 23.03
C SER A 325 12.51 -18.98 22.50
N LYS A 326 11.86 -20.11 22.80
CA LYS A 326 12.32 -21.46 22.45
C LYS A 326 11.24 -22.32 21.80
N ALA A 327 10.01 -21.84 21.69
CA ALA A 327 8.92 -22.63 21.16
C ALA A 327 7.96 -21.75 20.36
N PHE A 328 7.36 -22.33 19.34
CA PHE A 328 6.38 -21.67 18.50
C PHE A 328 5.32 -22.66 18.04
N TYR A 329 4.19 -22.13 17.60
CA TYR A 329 3.03 -22.87 17.16
C TYR A 329 2.68 -22.48 15.73
N VAL A 330 2.37 -23.48 14.93
CA VAL A 330 2.03 -23.32 13.52
C VAL A 330 0.59 -23.75 13.32
N ILE A 331 -0.16 -22.96 12.55
CA ILE A 331 -1.50 -23.33 12.10
C ILE A 331 -1.50 -23.30 10.57
N ARG A 332 -2.06 -24.34 9.97
CA ARG A 332 -2.25 -24.51 8.54
C ARG A 332 -3.68 -24.13 8.16
N SER A 333 -3.88 -23.76 6.90
CA SER A 333 -5.20 -23.34 6.38
C SER A 333 -6.30 -24.39 6.50
N ASP A 334 -5.94 -25.68 6.62
CA ASP A 334 -6.88 -26.79 6.91
C ASP A 334 -7.26 -26.92 8.39
N GLY A 335 -6.79 -26.00 9.24
CA GLY A 335 -6.95 -26.02 10.70
C GLY A 335 -6.00 -26.98 11.40
N ALA A 336 -5.15 -27.73 10.69
CA ALA A 336 -4.14 -28.56 11.32
C ALA A 336 -3.09 -27.69 12.00
N SER A 337 -2.70 -28.09 13.20
CA SER A 337 -1.76 -27.31 13.99
C SER A 337 -0.66 -28.15 14.61
N GLU A 338 0.53 -27.55 14.72
CA GLU A 338 1.72 -28.23 15.19
C GLU A 338 2.57 -27.33 16.08
N PHE A 339 3.08 -27.94 17.15
CA PHE A 339 3.96 -27.31 18.13
C PHE A 339 5.42 -27.69 17.86
N PHE A 340 6.31 -26.70 17.91
CA PHE A 340 7.72 -26.86 17.57
C PHE A 340 8.65 -26.34 18.66
N TYR A 341 9.72 -27.11 18.90
CA TYR A 341 10.92 -26.67 19.61
C TYR A 341 12.10 -26.69 18.63
N PRO A 342 12.72 -25.55 18.29
CA PRO A 342 13.84 -25.50 17.37
C PRO A 342 15.05 -26.34 17.79
N ALA A 343 15.33 -26.39 19.10
CA ALA A 343 16.55 -26.99 19.65
C ALA A 343 16.48 -28.52 19.83
N ASP A 344 15.31 -29.15 19.80
CA ASP A 344 15.13 -30.57 20.14
C ASP A 344 14.36 -31.35 19.06
N ARG A 345 15.02 -32.35 18.45
CA ARG A 345 14.39 -33.27 17.48
C ARG A 345 13.34 -34.21 18.08
N LYS A 346 13.18 -34.23 19.40
CA LYS A 346 12.11 -34.97 20.09
C LYS A 346 11.06 -33.96 20.49
N LYS A 347 9.79 -34.14 20.05
CA LYS A 347 8.64 -33.29 20.45
C LYS A 347 8.54 -33.24 21.98
N PRO A 348 9.03 -32.17 22.65
CA PRO A 348 8.82 -31.98 24.08
C PRO A 348 7.34 -31.67 24.29
N ALA A 349 6.78 -32.04 25.44
CA ALA A 349 5.46 -31.55 25.80
C ALA A 349 5.55 -30.02 26.05
N PRO A 350 4.57 -29.22 25.60
CA PRO A 350 4.54 -27.79 25.92
C PRO A 350 4.42 -27.59 27.42
N THR A 351 5.09 -26.57 27.93
CA THR A 351 4.90 -26.10 29.32
C THR A 351 3.45 -25.65 29.55
N ASP A 352 3.03 -25.51 30.81
CA ASP A 352 1.67 -25.05 31.12
C ASP A 352 1.42 -23.63 30.59
N GLU A 353 2.45 -22.78 30.58
CA GLU A 353 2.40 -21.42 30.03
C GLU A 353 2.26 -21.43 28.50
N GLU A 354 3.12 -22.18 27.80
CA GLU A 354 3.04 -22.34 26.34
C GLU A 354 1.67 -22.92 25.93
N ARG A 355 1.13 -23.86 26.72
CA ARG A 355 -0.19 -24.42 26.47
C ARG A 355 -1.31 -23.39 26.68
N ARG A 356 -1.18 -22.49 27.65
CA ARG A 356 -2.14 -21.40 27.85
C ARG A 356 -2.18 -20.49 26.62
N ILE A 357 -1.02 -20.02 26.17
CA ILE A 357 -0.89 -19.13 24.99
C ILE A 357 -1.43 -19.83 23.74
N MET A 358 -1.08 -21.11 23.52
CA MET A 358 -1.62 -21.91 22.40
C MET A 358 -3.15 -21.97 22.40
N ASN A 359 -3.75 -22.23 23.57
CA ASN A 359 -5.20 -22.33 23.69
C ASN A 359 -5.88 -20.99 23.46
N GLU A 360 -5.28 -19.91 23.97
CA GLU A 360 -5.75 -18.54 23.77
C GLU A 360 -5.70 -18.15 22.30
N TYR A 361 -4.58 -18.37 21.63
CA TYR A 361 -4.43 -18.13 20.20
C TYR A 361 -5.44 -18.94 19.36
N THR A 362 -5.57 -20.24 19.67
CA THR A 362 -6.52 -21.12 18.98
C THR A 362 -7.96 -20.65 19.17
N LYS A 363 -8.29 -20.09 20.35
CA LYS A 363 -9.59 -19.49 20.61
C LYS A 363 -9.83 -18.27 19.72
N TYR A 364 -8.87 -17.33 19.64
CA TYR A 364 -8.97 -16.16 18.75
C TYR A 364 -9.19 -16.55 17.28
N VAL A 365 -8.40 -17.51 16.79
CA VAL A 365 -8.53 -18.03 15.41
C VAL A 365 -9.91 -18.64 15.19
N ASN A 366 -10.38 -19.48 16.11
CA ASN A 366 -11.70 -20.11 15.98
C ASN A 366 -12.85 -19.10 16.07
N GLU A 367 -12.74 -18.08 16.93
CA GLU A 367 -13.74 -17.02 17.03
C GLU A 367 -13.82 -16.18 15.76
N PHE A 368 -12.67 -15.86 15.17
CA PHE A 368 -12.60 -15.17 13.88
C PHE A 368 -13.28 -15.99 12.78
N TYR A 369 -12.88 -17.25 12.58
CA TYR A 369 -13.49 -18.11 11.56
C TYR A 369 -14.97 -18.43 11.83
N ALA A 370 -15.39 -18.51 13.10
CA ALA A 370 -16.81 -18.70 13.42
C ALA A 370 -17.65 -17.46 13.05
N ARG A 371 -17.10 -16.24 13.21
CA ARG A 371 -17.76 -15.00 12.78
C ARG A 371 -17.85 -14.88 11.26
N GLU A 372 -16.76 -15.19 10.55
CA GLU A 372 -16.72 -15.21 9.08
C GLU A 372 -17.72 -16.22 8.49
N VAL A 373 -17.88 -17.39 9.11
CA VAL A 373 -18.85 -18.41 8.66
C VAL A 373 -20.29 -18.05 9.05
N ALA A 374 -20.52 -17.48 10.25
CA ALA A 374 -21.86 -17.06 10.67
C ALA A 374 -22.40 -15.88 9.86
N GLY A 375 -21.53 -14.95 9.43
CA GLY A 375 -21.90 -13.89 8.49
C GLY A 375 -22.25 -14.39 7.08
N GLY A 376 -21.92 -15.65 6.75
CA GLY A 376 -22.30 -16.29 5.48
C GLY A 376 -23.50 -17.25 5.57
N GLU A 377 -24.02 -17.53 6.78
CA GLU A 377 -25.15 -18.46 6.97
C GLU A 377 -26.52 -17.77 7.15
N GLU A 378 -26.58 -16.43 7.20
CA GLU A 378 -27.87 -15.69 7.13
C GLU A 378 -28.37 -15.45 5.68
N GLU A 379 -27.61 -15.86 4.65
CA GLU A 379 -28.04 -15.82 3.24
C GLU A 379 -28.45 -17.18 2.66
N ASN A 380 -29.27 -17.97 3.36
CA ASN A 380 -29.94 -19.14 2.74
C ASN A 380 -31.46 -19.20 2.97
#